data_AF-A0A9W9KPM0-F1
#
_entry.id   AF-A0A9W9KPM0-F1
#
_cell.length_a   1.000
_cell.length_b   1.000
_cell.length_c   1.000
_cell.angle_alpha   90.00
_cell.angle_beta   90.00
_cell.angle_gamma   90.00
#
_symmetry.space_group_name_H-M   'P 1'
#
loop_
_entity.id
_entity.type
_entity.pdbx_description
1 polymer ?
#
loop_
_entity_poly.entity_id
_entity_poly.type
_entity_poly.pdbx_seq_one_letter_code
_entity_poly.pdbx_strand_id
1 'polypeptide(L)'
;MPPKRKRSANDENAEDEPNKRYAYLKPQVRRVPEKTIKAKWTTLPEPVQEKVREMFQALERPVIMRQPNEKKRIEAQSAVQAVVRNLGKRLPRMPFPPITKDSNFDYESALDEHRTLEANLATITDSTDLLKAEIAKEEALLASERRELQDMDKNAKRAEAERKRQMKNEHPILRQLDALPRDSSSAEFTLVNTKPSQASLDELDTDFDIQRLMKQLHGHLQSMQTNTAPLSGLRDAITRSQAALDLFNGSND
;
A
#
# COMPACT_ATOMS: atom_id res chain seq x y z
N MET A 1 -56.29 18.48 43.18
CA MET A 1 -55.60 17.52 42.30
C MET A 1 -54.33 18.17 41.78
N PRO A 2 -53.13 17.59 41.98
CA PRO A 2 -51.90 18.18 41.47
C PRO A 2 -51.63 17.74 40.02
N PRO A 3 -51.11 18.62 39.15
CA PRO A 3 -50.94 18.30 37.73
C PRO A 3 -49.74 17.38 37.49
N LYS A 4 -49.91 16.45 36.54
CA LYS A 4 -48.94 15.43 36.13
C LYS A 4 -47.66 16.07 35.58
N ARG A 5 -46.51 15.77 36.20
CA ARG A 5 -45.17 16.13 35.72
C ARG A 5 -44.91 15.44 34.37
N LYS A 6 -44.61 16.24 33.35
CA LYS A 6 -44.10 15.82 32.04
C LYS A 6 -42.70 15.24 32.23
N ARG A 7 -42.55 13.92 32.13
CA ARG A 7 -41.24 13.26 32.08
C ARG A 7 -40.60 13.52 30.70
N SER A 8 -39.75 14.51 30.61
CA SER A 8 -38.75 14.63 29.54
C SER A 8 -37.69 13.55 29.76
N ALA A 9 -37.92 12.36 29.19
CA ALA A 9 -36.91 11.31 29.14
C ALA A 9 -36.00 11.55 27.94
N ASN A 10 -35.07 12.49 28.09
CA ASN A 10 -33.83 12.46 27.33
C ASN A 10 -32.78 13.22 28.14
N ASP A 11 -31.68 12.53 28.43
CA ASP A 11 -30.43 13.03 29.00
C ASP A 11 -30.25 12.88 30.53
N GLU A 12 -29.89 11.66 30.98
CA GLU A 12 -29.12 11.45 32.21
C GLU A 12 -28.24 10.19 32.05
N ASN A 13 -27.04 10.37 31.49
CA ASN A 13 -25.81 9.62 31.80
C ASN A 13 -24.66 10.16 30.93
N ALA A 14 -24.32 11.42 31.14
CA ALA A 14 -23.03 11.98 30.73
C ALA A 14 -22.19 12.15 32.00
N GLU A 15 -21.85 11.04 32.66
CA GLU A 15 -20.81 11.08 33.68
C GLU A 15 -19.45 11.18 32.98
N ASP A 16 -18.71 12.22 33.36
CA ASP A 16 -17.28 12.48 33.18
C ASP A 16 -16.47 11.37 32.49
N GLU A 17 -16.46 11.37 31.15
CA GLU A 17 -15.48 10.60 30.40
C GLU A 17 -14.13 11.33 30.50
N PRO A 18 -13.09 10.74 31.13
CA PRO A 18 -11.76 11.34 31.17
C PRO A 18 -11.31 11.60 29.73
N ASN A 19 -10.58 12.68 29.47
CA ASN A 19 -10.11 13.06 28.14
C ASN A 19 -9.24 11.94 27.52
N LYS A 20 -9.86 10.96 26.84
CA LYS A 20 -9.19 9.76 26.32
C LYS A 20 -8.40 10.17 25.08
N ARG A 21 -7.07 10.09 25.18
CA ARG A 21 -6.08 10.41 24.12
C ARG A 21 -6.11 9.46 22.91
N TYR A 22 -7.00 8.46 22.91
CA TYR A 22 -7.06 7.41 21.90
C TYR A 22 -8.50 7.23 21.42
N ALA A 23 -8.66 6.79 20.16
CA ALA A 23 -9.97 6.46 19.61
C ALA A 23 -10.59 5.31 20.41
N TYR A 24 -11.81 5.52 20.90
CA TYR A 24 -12.61 4.49 21.57
C TYR A 24 -13.97 4.37 20.89
N LEU A 25 -14.50 3.14 20.86
CA LEU A 25 -15.82 2.88 20.31
C LEU A 25 -16.87 3.39 21.31
N LYS A 26 -17.74 4.32 20.85
CA LYS A 26 -18.87 4.79 21.65
C LYS A 26 -20.05 3.81 21.53
N PRO A 27 -20.64 3.36 22.64
CA PRO A 27 -21.84 2.52 22.57
C PRO A 27 -22.98 3.33 21.91
N GLN A 28 -23.50 2.83 20.78
CA GLN A 28 -24.58 3.48 20.04
C GLN A 28 -25.85 2.61 20.08
N VAL A 29 -26.91 3.11 20.73
CA VAL A 29 -28.21 2.42 20.72
C VAL A 29 -28.95 2.77 19.43
N ARG A 30 -29.22 1.76 18.58
CA ARG A 30 -30.02 1.90 17.36
C ARG A 30 -31.42 1.35 17.57
N ARG A 31 -32.44 2.16 17.30
CA ARG A 31 -33.85 1.72 17.31
C ARG A 31 -34.17 1.09 15.95
N VAL A 32 -34.46 -0.21 15.93
CA VAL A 32 -34.79 -0.97 14.71
C VAL A 32 -36.30 -1.25 14.69
N PRO A 33 -37.02 -0.94 13.59
CA PRO A 33 -38.45 -1.22 13.51
C PRO A 33 -38.71 -2.72 13.43
N GLU A 34 -39.79 -3.20 14.04
CA GLU A 34 -40.15 -4.63 14.09
C GLU A 34 -40.31 -5.27 12.71
N LYS A 35 -40.76 -4.49 11.71
CA LYS A 35 -40.85 -4.95 10.32
C LYS A 35 -39.48 -5.38 9.77
N THR A 36 -38.43 -4.63 10.10
CA THR A 36 -37.06 -4.96 9.69
C THR A 36 -36.54 -6.19 10.41
N ILE A 37 -36.90 -6.38 11.68
CA ILE A 37 -36.56 -7.60 12.42
C ILE A 37 -37.22 -8.80 11.76
N LYS A 38 -38.53 -8.79 11.54
CA LYS A 38 -39.26 -9.92 10.94
C LYS A 38 -38.84 -10.22 9.49
N ALA A 39 -38.46 -9.19 8.71
CA ALA A 39 -38.12 -9.35 7.30
C ALA A 39 -36.65 -9.69 7.04
N LYS A 40 -35.71 -9.14 7.82
CA LYS A 40 -34.26 -9.26 7.55
C LYS A 40 -33.51 -10.12 8.55
N TRP A 41 -34.07 -10.36 9.74
CA TRP A 41 -33.39 -11.15 10.75
C TRP A 41 -33.79 -12.60 10.59
N THR A 42 -32.80 -13.42 10.26
CA THR A 42 -32.97 -14.85 10.07
C THR A 42 -32.67 -15.57 11.37
N THR A 43 -33.15 -16.81 11.47
CA THR A 43 -32.74 -17.71 12.54
C THR A 43 -31.32 -18.18 12.29
N LEU A 44 -30.60 -18.46 13.38
CA LEU A 44 -29.22 -18.91 13.31
C LEU A 44 -29.12 -20.32 12.68
N PRO A 45 -28.12 -20.64 11.85
CA PRO A 45 -27.91 -21.99 11.33
C PRO A 45 -27.68 -23.02 12.44
N GLU A 46 -28.17 -24.25 12.26
CA GLU A 46 -28.02 -25.36 13.21
C GLU A 46 -26.59 -25.60 13.74
N PRO A 47 -25.52 -25.59 12.92
CA PRO A 47 -24.15 -25.81 13.45
C PRO A 47 -23.72 -24.71 14.45
N VAL A 48 -24.14 -23.47 14.23
CA VAL A 48 -23.82 -22.37 15.15
C VAL A 48 -24.69 -22.44 16.40
N GLN A 49 -25.92 -22.95 16.28
CA GLN A 49 -26.76 -23.20 17.45
C GLN A 49 -26.10 -24.22 18.39
N GLU A 50 -25.42 -25.23 17.86
CA GLU A 50 -24.65 -26.19 18.65
C GLU A 50 -23.47 -25.54 19.35
N LYS A 51 -22.67 -24.71 18.65
CA LYS A 51 -21.60 -23.92 19.26
C LYS A 51 -22.09 -23.04 20.42
N VAL A 52 -23.24 -22.39 20.26
CA VAL A 52 -23.84 -21.57 21.33
C VAL A 52 -24.30 -22.43 22.51
N ARG A 53 -24.80 -23.64 22.27
CA ARG A 53 -25.13 -24.59 23.36
C ARG A 53 -23.88 -25.04 24.10
N GLU A 54 -22.80 -25.32 23.39
CA GLU A 54 -21.50 -25.66 23.99
C GLU A 54 -20.96 -24.50 24.84
N MET A 55 -21.05 -23.27 24.34
CA MET A 55 -20.69 -22.07 25.09
C MET A 55 -21.50 -21.94 26.38
N PHE A 56 -22.82 -22.18 26.33
CA PHE A 56 -23.63 -22.20 27.55
C PHE A 56 -23.16 -23.25 28.55
N GLN A 57 -22.81 -24.46 28.11
CA GLN A 57 -22.27 -25.53 28.97
C GLN A 57 -20.92 -25.16 29.59
N ALA A 58 -20.03 -24.53 28.83
CA ALA A 58 -18.74 -24.06 29.32
C ALA A 58 -18.91 -23.00 30.43
N LEU A 59 -19.90 -22.11 30.28
CA LEU A 59 -20.22 -21.06 31.24
C LEU A 59 -20.91 -21.58 32.52
N GLU A 60 -21.45 -22.80 32.55
CA GLU A 60 -22.06 -23.37 33.77
C GLU A 60 -21.02 -23.65 34.86
N ARG A 61 -19.86 -24.20 34.46
CA ARG A 61 -18.79 -24.63 35.37
C ARG A 61 -18.29 -23.54 36.32
N PRO A 62 -17.93 -22.32 35.87
CA PRO A 62 -17.46 -21.27 36.77
C PRO A 62 -18.54 -20.82 37.77
N VAL A 63 -19.82 -20.80 37.38
CA VAL A 63 -20.92 -20.39 38.27
C VAL A 63 -21.13 -21.41 39.38
N ILE A 64 -21.07 -22.70 39.06
CA ILE A 64 -21.20 -23.80 40.03
C ILE A 64 -19.99 -23.81 40.99
N MET A 65 -18.78 -23.70 40.45
CA MET A 65 -17.55 -23.75 41.26
C MET A 65 -17.36 -22.54 42.18
N ARG A 66 -17.98 -21.40 41.88
CA ARG A 66 -18.00 -20.22 42.75
C ARG A 66 -18.71 -20.49 44.08
N GLN A 67 -19.62 -21.47 44.15
CA GLN A 67 -20.32 -21.80 45.39
C GLN A 67 -19.42 -22.68 46.29
N PRO A 68 -19.16 -22.31 47.55
CA PRO A 68 -18.31 -23.10 48.44
C PRO A 68 -19.02 -24.34 49.01
N ASN A 69 -20.35 -24.30 49.14
CA ASN A 69 -21.13 -25.35 49.79
C ASN A 69 -21.69 -26.34 48.76
N GLU A 70 -21.53 -27.65 49.00
CA GLU A 70 -22.02 -28.71 48.11
C GLU A 70 -23.53 -28.64 47.83
N LYS A 71 -24.34 -28.42 48.87
CA LYS A 71 -25.80 -28.26 48.72
C LYS A 71 -26.16 -27.07 47.81
N LYS A 72 -25.41 -25.97 47.91
CA LYS A 72 -25.60 -24.78 47.07
C LYS A 72 -25.07 -25.00 45.64
N ARG A 73 -24.05 -25.86 45.46
CA ARG A 73 -23.57 -26.28 44.13
C ARG A 73 -24.65 -27.05 43.38
N ILE A 74 -25.33 -27.99 44.04
CA ILE A 74 -26.41 -28.79 43.44
C ILE A 74 -27.60 -27.89 43.08
N GLU A 75 -27.99 -26.97 43.95
CA GLU A 75 -29.06 -25.99 43.66
C GLU A 75 -28.69 -25.09 42.49
N ALA A 76 -27.48 -24.51 42.49
CA ALA A 76 -26.98 -23.68 41.41
C ALA A 76 -26.89 -24.44 40.08
N GLN A 77 -26.42 -25.69 40.12
CA GLN A 77 -26.38 -26.56 38.94
C GLN A 77 -27.79 -26.78 38.39
N SER A 78 -28.77 -27.09 39.24
CA SER A 78 -30.16 -27.30 38.79
C SER A 78 -30.77 -26.03 38.17
N ALA A 79 -30.51 -24.87 38.77
CA ALA A 79 -31.00 -23.58 38.32
C ALA A 79 -30.36 -23.16 36.98
N VAL A 80 -29.04 -23.30 36.85
CA VAL A 80 -28.29 -22.98 35.63
C VAL A 80 -28.71 -23.91 34.49
N GLN A 81 -28.80 -25.22 34.74
CA GLN A 81 -29.24 -26.18 33.73
C GLN A 81 -30.67 -25.90 33.25
N ALA A 82 -31.57 -25.46 34.14
CA ALA A 82 -32.92 -25.05 33.73
C ALA A 82 -32.88 -23.84 32.78
N VAL A 83 -32.03 -22.84 33.05
CA VAL A 83 -31.84 -21.68 32.18
C VAL A 83 -31.24 -22.09 30.83
N VAL A 84 -30.18 -22.90 30.81
CA VAL A 84 -29.54 -23.37 29.58
C VAL A 84 -30.50 -24.17 28.71
N ARG A 85 -31.31 -25.06 29.29
CA ARG A 85 -32.37 -25.79 28.56
C ARG A 85 -33.42 -24.84 27.97
N ASN A 86 -33.82 -23.81 28.71
CA ASN A 86 -34.80 -22.83 28.22
C ASN A 86 -34.24 -21.97 27.08
N LEU A 87 -32.98 -21.55 27.18
CA LEU A 87 -32.29 -20.80 26.12
C LEU A 87 -32.08 -21.66 24.88
N GLY A 88 -31.65 -22.91 25.03
CA GLY A 88 -31.48 -23.85 23.92
C GLY A 88 -32.79 -24.17 23.18
N LYS A 89 -33.94 -24.14 23.87
CA LYS A 89 -35.26 -24.25 23.22
C LYS A 89 -35.68 -23.00 22.44
N ARG A 90 -35.20 -21.82 22.86
CA ARG A 90 -35.54 -20.54 22.22
C ARG A 90 -34.60 -20.17 21.08
N LEU A 91 -33.40 -20.72 21.08
CA LEU A 91 -32.35 -20.42 20.10
C LEU A 91 -32.79 -20.60 18.64
N PRO A 92 -33.53 -21.66 18.24
CA PRO A 92 -34.00 -21.82 16.87
C PRO A 92 -35.05 -20.79 16.43
N ARG A 93 -35.73 -20.13 17.39
CA ARG A 93 -36.83 -19.19 17.13
C ARG A 93 -36.44 -17.74 17.38
N MET A 94 -35.20 -17.49 17.81
CA MET A 94 -34.70 -16.16 18.08
C MET A 94 -34.20 -15.52 16.77
N PRO A 95 -34.71 -14.33 16.39
CA PRO A 95 -34.21 -13.64 15.21
C PRO A 95 -32.84 -13.03 15.53
N PHE A 96 -31.86 -13.26 14.67
CA PHE A 96 -30.53 -12.66 14.78
C PHE A 96 -30.30 -11.61 13.70
N PRO A 97 -29.61 -10.50 14.00
CA PRO A 97 -29.23 -9.52 12.98
C PRO A 97 -28.44 -10.18 11.83
N PRO A 98 -28.64 -9.77 10.57
CA PRO A 98 -28.00 -10.40 9.41
C PRO A 98 -26.46 -10.28 9.38
N ILE A 99 -25.88 -9.47 10.25
CA ILE A 99 -24.43 -9.34 10.40
C ILE A 99 -23.81 -10.46 11.25
N THR A 100 -24.62 -11.22 12.00
CA THR A 100 -24.10 -12.33 12.81
C THR A 100 -23.64 -13.45 11.90
N LYS A 101 -22.33 -13.66 11.81
CA LYS A 101 -21.69 -14.79 11.13
C LYS A 101 -21.29 -15.85 12.15
N ASP A 102 -21.05 -17.05 11.65
CA ASP A 102 -20.62 -18.20 12.45
C ASP A 102 -19.30 -17.94 13.20
N SER A 103 -18.38 -17.19 12.57
CA SER A 103 -17.09 -16.73 13.16
C SER A 103 -17.29 -15.90 14.43
N ASN A 104 -18.41 -15.16 14.57
CA ASN A 104 -18.64 -14.32 15.74
C ASN A 104 -18.88 -15.11 17.03
N PHE A 105 -19.18 -16.40 16.95
CA PHE A 105 -19.38 -17.27 18.11
C PHE A 105 -18.14 -18.08 18.47
N ASP A 106 -17.06 -17.93 17.72
CA ASP A 106 -15.82 -18.67 17.88
C ASP A 106 -14.70 -17.72 18.30
N TYR A 107 -14.23 -17.88 19.54
CA TYR A 107 -13.24 -16.97 20.13
C TYR A 107 -11.89 -17.05 19.41
N GLU A 108 -11.46 -18.25 19.03
CA GLU A 108 -10.18 -18.45 18.35
C GLU A 108 -10.21 -17.85 16.94
N SER A 109 -11.33 -18.03 16.21
CA SER A 109 -11.54 -17.40 14.90
C SER A 109 -11.47 -15.87 14.99
N ALA A 110 -12.09 -15.28 16.01
CA ALA A 110 -12.03 -13.84 16.24
C ALA A 110 -10.62 -13.35 16.59
N LEU A 111 -9.84 -14.13 17.36
CA LEU A 111 -8.45 -13.82 17.66
C LEU A 111 -7.55 -13.89 16.42
N ASP A 112 -7.75 -14.88 15.55
CA ASP A 112 -6.97 -15.03 14.32
C ASP A 112 -7.31 -13.92 13.32
N GLU A 113 -8.59 -13.55 13.19
CA GLU A 113 -9.00 -12.35 12.45
C GLU A 113 -8.33 -11.09 13.02
N HIS A 114 -8.22 -10.94 14.33
CA HIS A 114 -7.53 -9.82 14.95
C HIS A 114 -6.03 -9.79 14.60
N ARG A 115 -5.33 -10.93 14.77
CA ARG A 115 -3.90 -11.06 14.47
C ARG A 115 -3.58 -10.76 13.01
N THR A 116 -4.42 -11.24 12.10
CA THR A 116 -4.25 -10.97 10.66
C THR A 116 -4.46 -9.49 10.34
N LEU A 117 -5.48 -8.85 10.94
CA LEU A 117 -5.69 -7.41 10.79
C LEU A 117 -4.55 -6.58 11.38
N GLU A 118 -3.99 -6.96 12.52
CA GLU A 118 -2.82 -6.31 13.11
C GLU A 118 -1.57 -6.45 12.23
N ALA A 119 -1.31 -7.65 11.70
CA ALA A 119 -0.20 -7.88 10.78
C ALA A 119 -0.34 -7.06 9.49
N ASN A 120 -1.56 -6.96 8.95
CA ASN A 120 -1.86 -6.13 7.78
C ASN A 120 -1.68 -4.64 8.09
N LEU A 121 -2.15 -4.18 9.25
CA LEU A 121 -1.96 -2.80 9.70
C LEU A 121 -0.47 -2.48 9.81
N ALA A 122 0.31 -3.34 10.45
CA ALA A 122 1.77 -3.18 10.57
C ALA A 122 2.44 -3.11 9.19
N THR A 123 2.16 -4.06 8.30
CA THR A 123 2.72 -4.09 6.94
C THR A 123 2.38 -2.83 6.15
N ILE A 124 1.12 -2.38 6.22
CA ILE A 124 0.69 -1.15 5.55
C ILE A 124 1.41 0.05 6.13
N THR A 125 1.53 0.15 7.46
CA THR A 125 2.22 1.26 8.12
C THR A 125 3.68 1.33 7.70
N ASP A 126 4.39 0.20 7.73
CA ASP A 126 5.79 0.10 7.28
C ASP A 126 5.94 0.52 5.81
N SER A 127 5.01 0.09 4.94
CA SER A 127 5.01 0.50 3.53
C SER A 127 4.79 2.00 3.37
N THR A 128 3.91 2.61 4.19
CA THR A 128 3.66 4.06 4.13
C THR A 128 4.88 4.85 4.59
N ASP A 129 5.62 4.34 5.56
CA ASP A 129 6.82 5.01 6.06
C ASP A 129 7.98 4.90 5.08
N LEU A 130 8.12 3.76 4.37
CA LEU A 130 9.04 3.63 3.24
C LEU A 130 8.71 4.65 2.15
N LEU A 131 7.45 4.73 1.72
CA LEU A 131 7.02 5.67 0.68
C LEU A 131 7.24 7.13 1.09
N LYS A 132 6.95 7.50 2.34
CA LYS A 132 7.24 8.85 2.85
C LYS A 132 8.74 9.15 2.82
N ALA A 133 9.58 8.19 3.20
CA ALA A 133 11.03 8.35 3.17
C ALA A 133 11.54 8.54 1.74
N GLU A 134 10.97 7.83 0.76
CA GLU A 134 11.35 7.98 -0.63
C GLU A 134 10.90 9.32 -1.22
N ILE A 135 9.65 9.73 -0.94
CA ILE A 135 9.14 11.06 -1.32
C ILE A 135 10.05 12.16 -0.77
N ALA A 136 10.47 12.06 0.49
CA ALA A 136 11.36 13.05 1.09
C ALA A 136 12.73 13.14 0.38
N LYS A 137 13.27 12.01 -0.10
CA LYS A 137 14.51 11.99 -0.90
C LYS A 137 14.30 12.61 -2.27
N GLU A 138 13.23 12.24 -2.97
CA GLU A 138 12.90 12.77 -4.28
C GLU A 138 12.66 14.29 -4.23
N GLU A 139 11.93 14.77 -3.22
CA GLU A 139 11.72 16.20 -2.99
C GLU A 139 13.04 16.95 -2.73
N ALA A 140 13.97 16.35 -1.98
CA ALA A 140 15.28 16.94 -1.72
C ALA A 140 16.13 17.02 -3.01
N LEU A 141 16.12 15.96 -3.82
CA LEU A 141 16.81 15.91 -5.11
C LEU A 141 16.24 16.94 -6.07
N LEU A 142 14.91 16.99 -6.20
CA LEU A 142 14.20 17.97 -7.02
C LEU A 142 14.50 19.41 -6.57
N ALA A 143 14.60 19.65 -5.26
CA ALA A 143 15.00 20.95 -4.73
C ALA A 143 16.45 21.33 -5.13
N SER A 144 17.39 20.38 -5.15
CA SER A 144 18.75 20.63 -5.64
C SER A 144 18.79 20.94 -7.14
N GLU A 145 18.10 20.16 -7.96
CA GLU A 145 18.03 20.38 -9.42
C GLU A 145 17.40 21.73 -9.76
N ARG A 146 16.32 22.11 -9.06
CA ARG A 146 15.70 23.44 -9.23
C ARG A 146 16.66 24.57 -8.90
N ARG A 147 17.52 24.42 -7.89
CA ARG A 147 18.54 25.43 -7.57
C ARG A 147 19.59 25.51 -8.67
N GLU A 148 20.07 24.37 -9.14
CA GLU A 148 21.06 24.31 -10.24
C GLU A 148 20.52 24.96 -11.52
N LEU A 149 19.28 24.63 -11.93
CA LEU A 149 18.63 25.25 -13.08
C LEU A 149 18.47 26.76 -12.93
N GLN A 150 18.13 27.24 -11.73
CA GLN A 150 18.06 28.67 -11.46
C GLN A 150 19.42 29.36 -11.60
N ASP A 151 20.50 28.69 -11.21
CA ASP A 151 21.84 29.25 -11.33
C ASP A 151 22.35 29.21 -12.78
N MET A 152 22.03 28.15 -13.53
CA MET A 152 22.26 28.09 -14.98
C MET A 152 21.50 29.19 -15.73
N ASP A 153 20.24 29.46 -15.40
CA ASP A 153 19.44 30.52 -16.02
C ASP A 153 20.04 31.91 -15.73
N LYS A 154 20.45 32.17 -14.48
CA LYS A 154 21.16 33.42 -14.13
C LYS A 154 22.48 33.55 -14.90
N ASN A 155 23.25 32.46 -15.03
CA ASN A 155 24.51 32.46 -15.74
C ASN A 155 24.32 32.68 -17.26
N ALA A 156 23.33 32.03 -17.87
CA ALA A 156 22.96 32.22 -19.27
C ALA A 156 22.54 33.68 -19.53
N LYS A 157 21.69 34.27 -18.68
CA LYS A 157 21.29 35.68 -18.76
C LYS A 157 22.48 36.64 -18.63
N ARG A 158 23.43 36.36 -17.74
CA ARG A 158 24.66 37.15 -17.59
C ARG A 158 25.54 37.05 -18.84
N ALA A 159 25.75 35.84 -19.35
CA ALA A 159 26.54 35.61 -20.57
C ALA A 159 25.91 36.29 -21.79
N GLU A 160 24.58 36.23 -21.95
CA GLU A 160 23.87 36.96 -22.99
C GLU A 160 24.01 38.48 -22.84
N ALA A 161 23.90 39.01 -21.62
CA ALA A 161 24.06 40.43 -21.36
C ALA A 161 25.51 40.89 -21.65
N GLU A 162 26.50 40.07 -21.33
CA GLU A 162 27.91 40.33 -21.64
C GLU A 162 28.16 40.25 -23.14
N ARG A 163 27.68 39.21 -23.83
CA ARG A 163 27.75 39.12 -25.30
C ARG A 163 27.13 40.34 -25.96
N LYS A 164 25.96 40.80 -25.50
CA LYS A 164 25.33 42.04 -26.00
C LYS A 164 26.18 43.28 -25.76
N ARG A 165 26.96 43.35 -24.68
CA ARG A 165 27.91 44.45 -24.43
C ARG A 165 29.12 44.36 -25.35
N GLN A 166 29.69 43.17 -25.50
CA GLN A 166 30.83 42.91 -26.41
C GLN A 166 30.45 43.24 -27.85
N MET A 167 29.28 42.79 -28.33
CA MET A 167 28.78 43.11 -29.68
C MET A 167 28.53 44.61 -29.93
N LYS A 168 28.33 45.43 -28.88
CA LYS A 168 28.25 46.89 -29.03
C LYS A 168 29.63 47.53 -29.21
N ASN A 169 30.69 46.89 -28.71
CA ASN A 169 32.07 47.35 -28.78
C ASN A 169 32.82 46.78 -29.99
N GLU A 170 32.25 45.80 -30.70
CA GLU A 170 32.81 45.21 -31.90
C GLU A 170 32.66 46.12 -33.13
N HIS A 171 33.65 46.08 -34.03
CA HIS A 171 33.64 46.86 -35.26
C HIS A 171 32.51 46.43 -36.22
N PRO A 172 31.95 47.36 -37.03
CA PRO A 172 30.75 47.12 -37.85
C PRO A 172 30.86 45.95 -38.84
N ILE A 173 32.08 45.63 -39.29
CA ILE A 173 32.34 44.55 -40.27
C ILE A 173 32.14 43.16 -39.62
N LEU A 174 32.55 42.98 -38.37
CA LEU A 174 32.36 41.71 -37.63
C LEU A 174 30.88 41.46 -37.32
N ARG A 175 30.12 42.53 -37.10
CA ARG A 175 28.68 42.48 -36.87
C ARG A 175 27.89 42.06 -38.11
N GLN A 176 28.38 42.37 -39.31
CA GLN A 176 27.76 41.94 -40.58
C GLN A 176 28.01 40.46 -40.87
N LEU A 177 29.14 39.91 -40.41
CA LEU A 177 29.48 38.49 -40.57
C LEU A 177 28.65 37.57 -39.67
N ASP A 178 28.31 38.02 -38.45
CA ASP A 178 27.49 37.25 -37.49
C ASP A 178 25.98 37.33 -37.81
N ALA A 179 25.56 38.29 -38.64
CA ALA A 179 24.17 38.47 -39.09
C ALA A 179 23.80 37.66 -40.35
N LEU A 180 24.79 37.02 -41.00
CA LEU A 180 24.53 36.07 -42.06
C LEU A 180 23.86 34.82 -41.47
N PRO A 181 22.81 34.27 -42.10
CA PRO A 181 22.21 33.02 -41.65
C PRO A 181 23.30 31.95 -41.62
N ARG A 182 23.64 31.47 -40.42
CA ARG A 182 24.48 30.30 -40.27
C ARG A 182 23.60 29.10 -40.60
N ASP A 183 23.53 28.75 -41.88
CA ASP A 183 22.89 27.52 -42.32
C ASP A 183 23.53 26.36 -41.56
N SER A 184 22.67 25.60 -40.90
CA SER A 184 22.98 24.43 -40.08
C SER A 184 23.31 23.20 -40.93
N SER A 185 23.92 23.39 -42.11
CA SER A 185 24.65 22.31 -42.75
C SER A 185 25.98 22.19 -42.03
N SER A 186 26.19 21.05 -41.37
CA SER A 186 27.50 20.56 -40.96
C SER A 186 28.60 21.14 -41.85
N ALA A 187 29.46 21.99 -41.28
CA ALA A 187 30.66 22.40 -41.97
C ALA A 187 31.48 21.11 -42.18
N GLU A 188 31.31 20.53 -43.36
CA GLU A 188 32.15 19.50 -43.90
C GLU A 188 33.56 20.08 -43.93
N PHE A 189 34.35 19.71 -42.92
CA PHE A 189 35.74 20.08 -42.82
C PHE A 189 36.46 19.36 -43.97
N THR A 190 36.57 20.03 -45.11
CA THR A 190 37.27 19.48 -46.28
C THR A 190 38.77 19.54 -45.99
N LEU A 191 39.29 18.46 -45.42
CA LEU A 191 40.72 18.17 -45.42
C LEU A 191 41.15 18.06 -46.89
N VAL A 192 41.96 19.02 -47.33
CA VAL A 192 42.67 18.95 -48.60
C VAL A 192 43.52 17.68 -48.58
N ASN A 193 43.07 16.69 -49.35
CA ASN A 193 43.67 15.37 -49.49
C ASN A 193 45.07 15.48 -50.12
N THR A 194 46.10 15.64 -49.31
CA THR A 194 47.50 15.50 -49.75
C THR A 194 47.90 14.03 -49.69
N LYS A 195 47.85 13.37 -50.85
CA LYS A 195 48.47 12.07 -51.22
C LYS A 195 48.14 10.86 -50.30
N PRO A 196 47.69 9.72 -50.85
CA PRO A 196 47.43 8.53 -50.06
C PRO A 196 48.77 7.89 -49.65
N SER A 197 49.30 8.26 -48.49
CA SER A 197 50.13 7.33 -47.74
C SER A 197 49.21 6.21 -47.27
N GLN A 198 49.48 4.99 -47.72
CA GLN A 198 48.86 3.78 -47.22
C GLN A 198 49.20 3.65 -45.72
N ALA A 199 48.46 4.34 -44.85
CA ALA A 199 48.32 3.93 -43.46
C ALA A 199 47.41 2.70 -43.49
N SER A 200 48.03 1.53 -43.59
CA SER A 200 47.37 0.24 -43.45
C SER A 200 46.60 0.22 -42.15
N LEU A 201 45.39 -0.36 -42.14
CA LEU A 201 44.59 -0.61 -40.94
C LEU A 201 45.38 -1.34 -39.81
N ASP A 202 46.50 -2.00 -40.15
CA ASP A 202 47.48 -2.55 -39.19
C ASP A 202 48.09 -1.50 -38.24
N GLU A 203 48.18 -0.23 -38.64
CA GLU A 203 48.78 0.83 -37.81
C GLU A 203 47.84 1.29 -36.68
N LEU A 204 46.52 1.16 -36.89
CA LEU A 204 45.50 1.42 -35.84
C LEU A 204 45.44 0.29 -34.79
N ASP A 205 45.75 -0.94 -35.19
CA ASP A 205 45.85 -2.08 -34.26
C ASP A 205 47.09 -1.94 -33.35
N THR A 206 48.11 -1.17 -33.75
CA THR A 206 49.28 -0.87 -32.93
C THR A 206 49.13 0.35 -32.01
N ASP A 207 48.07 1.14 -32.18
CA ASP A 207 47.84 2.33 -31.36
C ASP A 207 47.35 1.95 -29.95
N PHE A 208 48.16 2.28 -28.95
CA PHE A 208 47.91 1.95 -27.54
C PHE A 208 46.60 2.55 -27.01
N ASP A 209 46.21 3.73 -27.50
CA ASP A 209 44.98 4.39 -27.08
C ASP A 209 43.74 3.72 -27.69
N ILE A 210 43.83 3.27 -28.95
CA ILE A 210 42.75 2.53 -29.62
C ILE A 210 42.56 1.15 -28.99
N GLN A 211 43.66 0.43 -28.70
CA GLN A 211 43.57 -0.84 -27.98
C GLN A 211 42.95 -0.69 -26.58
N ARG A 212 43.26 0.40 -25.88
CA ARG A 212 42.66 0.71 -24.58
C ARG A 212 41.15 0.94 -24.71
N LEU A 213 40.72 1.75 -25.68
CA LEU A 213 39.31 1.98 -25.98
C LEU A 213 38.58 0.70 -26.36
N MET A 214 39.20 -0.15 -27.19
CA MET A 214 38.63 -1.43 -27.60
C MET A 214 38.49 -2.40 -26.42
N LYS A 215 39.48 -2.44 -25.51
CA LYS A 215 39.38 -3.19 -24.24
C LYS A 215 38.29 -2.64 -23.32
N GLN A 216 38.14 -1.33 -23.24
CA GLN A 216 37.06 -0.70 -22.45
C GLN A 216 35.68 -1.00 -23.04
N LEU A 217 35.52 -0.94 -24.36
CA LEU A 217 34.29 -1.31 -25.07
C LEU A 217 33.96 -2.78 -24.86
N HIS A 218 34.95 -3.66 -25.00
CA HIS A 218 34.77 -5.09 -24.77
C HIS A 218 34.37 -5.38 -23.32
N GLY A 219 35.03 -4.73 -22.35
CA GLY A 219 34.65 -4.82 -20.94
C GLY A 219 33.24 -4.31 -20.66
N HIS A 220 32.82 -3.22 -21.31
CA HIS A 220 31.47 -2.68 -21.16
C HIS A 220 30.41 -3.58 -21.80
N LEU A 221 30.67 -4.10 -23.01
CA LEU A 221 29.80 -5.07 -23.68
C LEU A 221 29.69 -6.36 -22.90
N GLN A 222 30.80 -6.86 -22.35
CA GLN A 222 30.81 -8.04 -21.50
C GLN A 222 30.04 -7.80 -20.20
N SER A 223 30.16 -6.60 -19.60
CA SER A 223 29.37 -6.20 -18.42
C SER A 223 27.86 -6.11 -18.75
N MET A 224 27.49 -5.52 -19.88
CA MET A 224 26.10 -5.51 -20.33
C MET A 224 25.59 -6.92 -20.63
N GLN A 225 26.42 -7.78 -21.20
CA GLN A 225 26.09 -9.18 -21.44
C GLN A 225 25.88 -9.94 -20.12
N THR A 226 26.73 -9.75 -19.11
CA THR A 226 26.54 -10.38 -17.79
C THR A 226 25.31 -9.85 -17.07
N ASN A 227 25.00 -8.55 -17.22
CA ASN A 227 23.81 -7.94 -16.63
C ASN A 227 22.52 -8.42 -17.32
N THR A 228 22.57 -8.76 -18.60
CA THR A 228 21.41 -9.22 -19.39
C THR A 228 21.25 -10.75 -19.43
N ALA A 229 22.30 -11.51 -19.12
CA ALA A 229 22.25 -12.97 -19.00
C ALA A 229 21.10 -13.50 -18.12
N PRO A 230 20.83 -12.98 -16.91
CA PRO A 230 19.71 -13.44 -16.08
C PRO A 230 18.33 -13.07 -16.65
N LEU A 231 18.24 -12.06 -17.53
CA LEU A 231 16.98 -11.64 -18.16
C LEU A 231 16.60 -12.51 -19.37
N SER A 232 17.55 -13.27 -19.94
CA SER A 232 17.32 -14.11 -21.12
C SER A 232 16.24 -15.19 -20.91
N GLY A 233 16.18 -15.80 -19.71
CA GLY A 233 15.20 -16.84 -19.36
C GLY A 233 13.86 -16.31 -18.83
N LEU A 234 13.73 -15.00 -18.62
CA LEU A 234 12.54 -14.39 -18.03
C LEU A 234 11.34 -14.49 -18.98
N ARG A 235 11.56 -14.36 -20.29
CA ARG A 235 10.52 -14.55 -21.31
C ARG A 235 9.94 -15.97 -21.29
N ASP A 236 10.78 -16.98 -21.13
CA ASP A 236 10.35 -18.38 -21.03
C ASP A 236 9.60 -18.63 -19.72
N ALA A 237 10.02 -18.00 -18.62
CA ALA A 237 9.30 -18.06 -17.35
C ALA A 237 7.91 -17.41 -17.43
N ILE A 238 7.80 -16.26 -18.12
CA ILE A 238 6.51 -15.58 -18.35
C ILE A 238 5.58 -16.42 -19.23
N THR A 239 6.10 -17.00 -20.32
CA THR A 239 5.25 -17.83 -21.20
C THR A 239 4.77 -19.10 -20.48
N ARG A 240 5.59 -19.70 -19.62
CA ARG A 240 5.18 -20.82 -18.75
C ARG A 240 4.13 -20.40 -17.71
N SER A 241 4.27 -19.23 -17.08
CA SER A 241 3.27 -18.76 -16.12
C SER A 241 1.95 -18.39 -16.81
N GLN A 242 1.99 -17.79 -17.99
CA GLN A 242 0.81 -17.54 -18.82
C GLN A 242 0.11 -18.85 -19.20
N ALA A 243 0.86 -19.85 -19.69
CA ALA A 243 0.29 -21.16 -20.00
C ALA A 243 -0.34 -21.85 -18.77
N ALA A 244 0.27 -21.72 -17.58
CA ALA A 244 -0.31 -22.25 -16.35
C ALA A 244 -1.61 -21.51 -15.94
N LEU A 245 -1.68 -20.20 -16.14
CA LEU A 245 -2.88 -19.40 -15.90
C LEU A 245 -4.00 -19.73 -16.90
N ASP A 246 -3.67 -19.92 -18.17
CA ASP A 246 -4.63 -20.30 -19.20
C ASP A 246 -5.21 -21.70 -18.93
N LEU A 247 -4.39 -22.66 -18.50
CA LEU A 247 -4.85 -23.97 -18.05
C LEU A 247 -5.76 -23.89 -16.81
N PHE A 248 -5.43 -23.01 -15.86
CA PHE A 248 -6.26 -22.80 -14.67
C PHE A 248 -7.63 -22.20 -15.04
N ASN A 249 -7.65 -21.19 -15.90
CA ASN A 249 -8.89 -20.55 -16.36
C ASN A 249 -9.73 -21.47 -17.27
N GLY A 250 -9.10 -22.34 -18.06
CA GLY A 250 -9.80 -23.34 -18.88
C GLY A 250 -10.37 -24.54 -18.10
N SER A 251 -10.07 -24.67 -16.80
CA SER A 251 -10.63 -25.73 -15.93
C SER A 251 -11.91 -25.32 -15.19
N ASN A 252 -12.38 -24.09 -15.41
CA ASN A 252 -13.52 -23.49 -14.69
C ASN A 252 -14.77 -23.31 -15.58
N ASP A 253 -14.80 -24.00 -16.73
CA ASP A 253 -15.98 -24.28 -17.58
C ASP A 253 -16.20 -25.81 -17.64
#